data_AF-A0A953EB10-F1
#
_entry.id   AF-A0A953EB10-F1
#
_cell.length_a   1.000
_cell.length_b   1.000
_cell.length_c   1.000
_cell.angle_alpha   90.00
_cell.angle_beta   90.00
_cell.angle_gamma   90.00
#
_symmetry.space_group_name_H-M   'P 1'
#
loop_
_entity.id
_entity.type
_entity.pdbx_description
1 polymer ?
#
loop_
_entity_poly.entity_id
_entity_poly.type
_entity_poly.pdbx_seq_one_letter_code
_entity_poly.pdbx_strand_id
1 'polypeptide(L)'
;MRDTGPPAIGWTAAPERGSTGMLHLMLWIVRRLGWRAGHWLLYPITAYFLASSPWQRRAVRIYLRRALGRRAGMADLFRLYFAFASTILDRVFLAAGEVKDYAIEIEGLDTLQALLAEGRGCLLLGAHFGSFEALRAVADAGCPVEVAVLMHEANAARVKAFFDAIGGPRRAAAI
;
A
#
# COMPACT_ATOMS: atom_id res chain seq x y z
N MET A 1 -1.72 8.54 -43.72
CA MET A 1 -1.36 9.58 -42.74
C MET A 1 -1.27 8.92 -41.37
N ARG A 2 -0.07 8.79 -40.80
CA ARG A 2 0.12 8.22 -39.45
C ARG A 2 -0.03 9.37 -38.45
N ASP A 3 -0.94 9.19 -37.51
CA ASP A 3 -1.22 10.13 -36.43
C ASP A 3 -0.10 10.03 -35.38
N THR A 4 0.91 10.89 -35.50
CA THR A 4 2.01 10.98 -34.53
C THR A 4 1.61 11.95 -33.41
N GLY A 5 0.70 11.51 -32.54
CA GLY A 5 0.53 12.12 -31.23
C GLY A 5 1.82 11.98 -30.41
N PRO A 6 2.16 12.93 -29.52
CA PRO A 6 3.32 12.78 -28.65
C PRO A 6 3.22 11.46 -27.88
N PRO A 7 4.32 10.72 -27.69
CA PRO A 7 4.28 9.44 -26.98
C PRO A 7 3.65 9.71 -25.61
N ALA A 8 2.49 9.08 -25.36
CA ALA A 8 1.93 9.05 -24.02
C ALA A 8 3.02 8.45 -23.14
N ILE A 9 3.61 9.26 -22.26
CA ILE A 9 4.55 8.77 -21.25
C ILE A 9 3.75 7.72 -20.49
N GLY A 10 4.04 6.45 -20.77
CA GLY A 10 3.34 5.33 -20.16
C GLY A 10 3.45 5.48 -18.65
N TRP A 11 2.39 5.13 -17.92
CA TRP A 11 2.42 5.18 -16.45
C TRP A 11 3.58 4.35 -15.86
N THR A 12 4.09 3.39 -16.64
CA THR A 12 5.31 2.61 -16.41
C THR A 12 6.61 3.44 -16.42
N ALA A 13 6.68 4.56 -17.14
CA ALA A 13 7.88 5.39 -17.25
C ALA A 13 7.92 6.57 -16.27
N ALA A 14 6.88 6.76 -15.44
CA ALA A 14 6.85 7.83 -14.46
C ALA A 14 7.87 7.54 -13.33
N PRO A 15 8.87 8.42 -13.10
CA PRO A 15 9.85 8.21 -12.04
C PRO A 15 9.17 8.20 -10.67
N GLU A 16 9.58 7.27 -9.79
CA GLU A 16 9.13 7.23 -8.41
C GLU A 16 9.32 8.59 -7.74
N ARG A 17 8.24 9.21 -7.28
CA ARG A 17 8.29 10.37 -6.39
C ARG A 17 8.58 9.91 -4.96
N GLY A 18 9.80 9.46 -4.72
CA GLY A 18 10.27 9.04 -3.40
C GLY A 18 11.79 9.03 -3.34
N SER A 19 12.37 9.65 -2.31
CA SER A 19 13.79 9.54 -2.02
C SER A 19 14.00 8.58 -0.85
N THR A 20 15.14 7.89 -0.82
CA THR A 20 15.53 7.04 0.32
C THR A 20 15.55 7.84 1.63
N GLY A 21 15.93 9.13 1.57
CA GLY A 21 15.85 10.05 2.70
C GLY A 21 14.42 10.28 3.19
N MET A 22 13.43 10.35 2.30
CA MET A 22 12.01 10.46 2.68
C MET A 22 11.55 9.21 3.44
N LEU A 23 11.99 8.03 2.99
CA LEU A 23 11.66 6.76 3.65
C LEU A 23 12.28 6.67 5.06
N HIS A 24 13.54 7.08 5.22
CA HIS A 24 14.18 7.17 6.54
C HIS A 24 13.51 8.22 7.43
N LEU A 25 13.08 9.36 6.88
CA LEU A 25 12.32 10.36 7.62
C LEU A 25 10.97 9.81 8.07
N MET A 26 10.24 9.10 7.21
CA MET A 26 9.00 8.41 7.59
C MET A 26 9.25 7.43 8.72
N LEU A 27 10.30 6.59 8.63
CA LEU A 27 10.67 5.67 9.72
C LEU A 27 11.02 6.40 11.02
N TRP A 28 11.75 7.51 10.95
CA TRP A 28 12.07 8.33 12.13
C TRP A 28 10.80 8.92 12.76
N ILE A 29 9.89 9.46 11.94
CA ILE A 29 8.60 9.99 12.39
C ILE A 29 7.79 8.88 13.08
N VAL A 30 7.68 7.72 12.44
CA VAL A 30 6.98 6.54 12.95
C VAL A 30 7.51 6.13 14.34
N ARG A 31 8.84 6.01 14.49
CA ARG A 31 9.45 5.55 15.75
C ARG A 31 9.48 6.61 16.86
N ARG A 32 9.39 7.91 16.53
CA ARG A 32 9.50 9.01 17.52
C ARG A 32 8.17 9.63 17.89
N LEU A 33 7.28 9.82 16.92
CA LEU A 33 6.00 10.52 17.11
C LEU A 33 4.82 9.55 17.28
N GLY A 34 4.96 8.29 16.86
CA GLY A 34 3.93 7.27 16.96
C GLY A 34 2.77 7.44 15.99
N TRP A 35 1.81 6.53 16.07
CA TRP A 35 0.73 6.37 15.07
C TRP A 35 -0.16 7.60 14.91
N ARG A 36 -0.63 8.18 16.02
CA ARG A 36 -1.58 9.31 16.03
C ARG A 36 -0.98 10.54 15.37
N ALA A 37 0.24 10.92 15.76
CA ALA A 37 0.91 12.10 15.21
C ALA A 37 1.28 11.91 13.74
N GLY A 38 1.69 10.69 13.34
CA GLY A 38 1.89 10.35 11.94
C GLY A 38 0.63 10.60 11.09
N HIS A 39 -0.53 10.16 11.57
CA HIS A 39 -1.81 10.36 10.89
C HIS A 39 -2.25 11.83 10.84
N TRP A 40 -2.01 12.60 11.91
CA TRP A 40 -2.25 14.05 11.88
C TRP A 40 -1.40 14.76 10.82
N LEU A 41 -0.15 14.35 10.65
CA LEU A 41 0.74 14.90 9.62
C LEU A 41 0.28 14.56 8.19
N LEU A 42 -0.50 13.48 8.00
CA LEU A 42 -1.02 13.13 6.68
C LEU A 42 -2.04 14.14 6.15
N TYR A 43 -2.78 14.86 7.00
CA TYR A 43 -3.76 15.86 6.55
C TYR A 43 -3.12 16.98 5.71
N PRO A 44 -2.11 17.72 6.19
CA PRO A 44 -1.46 18.75 5.39
C PRO A 44 -0.70 18.19 4.18
N ILE A 45 -0.09 17.01 4.31
CA ILE A 45 0.59 16.33 3.19
C ILE A 45 -0.41 16.00 2.08
N THR A 46 -1.55 15.41 2.44
CA THR A 46 -2.62 15.05 1.51
C THR A 46 -3.17 16.29 0.80
N ALA A 47 -3.40 17.38 1.55
CA ALA A 47 -3.86 18.65 0.98
C ALA A 47 -2.86 19.21 -0.04
N TYR A 48 -1.56 19.19 0.28
CA TYR A 48 -0.49 19.61 -0.63
C TYR A 48 -0.47 18.77 -1.91
N PHE A 49 -0.49 17.44 -1.82
CA PHE A 49 -0.49 16.57 -2.99
C PHE A 49 -1.76 16.69 -3.83
N LEU A 50 -2.91 16.85 -3.18
CA LEU A 50 -4.16 17.10 -3.87
C LEU A 50 -4.11 18.40 -4.66
N ALA A 51 -3.53 19.47 -4.10
CA ALA A 51 -3.40 20.75 -4.79
C ALA A 51 -2.36 20.72 -5.94
N SER A 52 -1.23 20.02 -5.74
CA SER A 52 -0.07 20.03 -6.64
C SER A 52 -0.07 18.95 -7.74
N SER A 53 -1.04 18.02 -7.74
CA SER A 53 -1.06 16.85 -8.65
C SER A 53 -2.26 16.87 -9.62
N PRO A 54 -2.29 17.77 -10.64
CA PRO A 54 -3.43 17.92 -11.56
C PRO A 54 -3.72 16.67 -12.40
N TRP A 55 -2.69 15.97 -12.87
CA TRP A 55 -2.86 14.77 -13.70
C TRP A 55 -3.45 13.61 -12.89
N GLN A 56 -2.90 13.36 -11.70
CA GLN A 56 -3.38 12.33 -10.77
C GLN A 56 -4.83 12.61 -10.35
N ARG A 57 -5.17 13.89 -10.07
CA ARG A 57 -6.54 14.29 -9.75
C ARG A 57 -7.52 13.90 -10.84
N ARG A 58 -7.14 14.07 -12.11
CA ARG A 58 -8.00 13.70 -13.26
C ARG A 58 -8.20 12.19 -13.34
N ALA A 59 -7.13 11.42 -13.22
CA ALA A 59 -7.19 9.96 -13.22
C ALA A 59 -8.06 9.42 -12.07
N VAL A 60 -7.83 9.91 -10.86
CA VAL A 60 -8.61 9.55 -9.67
C VAL A 60 -10.09 9.91 -9.83
N ARG A 61 -10.41 11.09 -10.39
CA ARG A 61 -11.80 11.48 -10.63
C ARG A 61 -12.51 10.56 -11.62
N ILE A 62 -11.82 10.11 -12.66
CA ILE A 62 -12.35 9.14 -13.63
C ILE A 62 -12.61 7.80 -12.95
N TYR A 63 -11.67 7.32 -12.14
CA TYR A 63 -11.83 6.08 -11.37
C TYR A 63 -13.02 6.17 -10.40
N LEU A 64 -13.06 7.20 -9.55
CA LEU A 64 -14.12 7.38 -8.56
C LEU A 64 -15.49 7.57 -9.19
N ARG A 65 -15.58 8.18 -10.38
CA ARG A 65 -16.84 8.27 -11.11
C ARG A 65 -17.40 6.90 -11.48
N ARG A 66 -16.53 5.96 -11.87
CA ARG A 66 -16.94 4.58 -12.19
C ARG A 66 -17.27 3.80 -10.92
N ALA A 67 -16.42 3.91 -9.89
CA ALA A 67 -16.60 3.18 -8.63
C ALA A 67 -17.83 3.62 -7.83
N LEU A 68 -18.12 4.92 -7.79
CA LEU A 68 -19.22 5.48 -7.01
C LEU A 68 -20.54 5.62 -7.80
N GLY A 69 -20.51 5.44 -9.13
CA GLY A 69 -21.66 5.69 -10.01
C GLY A 69 -22.11 7.15 -10.09
N ARG A 70 -21.39 8.10 -9.46
CA ARG A 70 -21.71 9.53 -9.41
C ARG A 70 -20.49 10.41 -9.69
N ARG A 71 -20.69 11.71 -9.91
CA ARG A 71 -19.57 12.65 -10.00
C ARG A 71 -18.85 12.72 -8.65
N ALA A 72 -17.53 12.52 -8.68
CA ALA A 72 -16.68 12.60 -7.49
C ALA A 72 -16.35 14.07 -7.16
N GLY A 73 -16.67 14.48 -5.92
CA GLY A 73 -16.36 15.80 -5.38
C GLY A 73 -14.96 15.88 -4.76
N MET A 74 -14.56 17.07 -4.31
CA MET A 74 -13.23 17.25 -3.70
C MET A 74 -13.03 16.40 -2.44
N ALA A 75 -14.10 16.19 -1.65
CA ALA A 75 -14.06 15.33 -0.48
C ALA A 75 -13.76 13.86 -0.84
N ASP A 76 -14.33 13.34 -1.93
CA ASP A 76 -14.06 11.97 -2.38
C ASP A 76 -12.60 11.81 -2.82
N LEU A 77 -12.08 12.81 -3.53
CA LEU A 77 -10.67 12.85 -3.94
C LEU A 77 -9.75 12.91 -2.72
N PHE A 78 -10.03 13.79 -1.77
CA PHE A 78 -9.24 13.91 -0.54
C PHE A 78 -9.23 12.59 0.24
N ARG A 79 -10.39 11.95 0.42
CA ARG A 79 -10.50 10.66 1.11
C ARG A 79 -9.64 9.59 0.44
N LEU A 80 -9.67 9.48 -0.89
CA LEU A 80 -8.87 8.48 -1.59
C LEU A 80 -7.36 8.79 -1.51
N TYR A 81 -6.95 10.05 -1.62
CA TYR A 81 -5.55 10.43 -1.44
C TYR A 81 -5.08 10.16 0.00
N PHE A 82 -5.90 10.50 0.99
CA PHE A 82 -5.61 10.26 2.40
C PHE A 82 -5.51 8.76 2.68
N ALA A 83 -6.44 7.95 2.19
CA ALA A 83 -6.41 6.50 2.34
C ALA A 83 -5.16 5.88 1.70
N PHE A 84 -4.73 6.38 0.54
CA PHE A 84 -3.49 5.96 -0.10
C PHE A 84 -2.26 6.32 0.74
N ALA A 85 -2.19 7.56 1.25
CA ALA A 85 -1.08 8.01 2.09
C ALA A 85 -1.04 7.27 3.44
N SER A 86 -2.21 7.04 4.05
CA SER A 86 -2.40 6.25 5.27
C SER A 86 -1.88 4.84 5.08
N THR A 87 -2.31 4.18 3.99
CA THR A 87 -1.81 2.85 3.64
C THR A 87 -0.29 2.81 3.56
N ILE A 88 0.35 3.78 2.91
CA ILE A 88 1.83 3.82 2.83
C ILE A 88 2.45 3.97 4.22
N LEU A 89 1.91 4.83 5.07
CA LEU A 89 2.40 5.03 6.43
C LEU A 89 2.21 3.75 7.28
N ASP A 90 1.05 3.10 7.19
CA ASP A 90 0.75 1.86 7.88
C ASP A 90 1.71 0.74 7.47
N ARG A 91 2.08 0.66 6.18
CA ARG A 91 3.11 -0.28 5.71
C ARG A 91 4.45 -0.08 6.42
N VAL A 92 4.82 1.16 6.72
CA VAL A 92 6.06 1.47 7.48
C VAL A 92 5.93 1.03 8.93
N PHE A 93 4.80 1.27 9.59
CA PHE A 93 4.53 0.77 10.95
C PHE A 93 4.60 -0.76 11.02
N LEU A 94 3.89 -1.45 10.12
CA LEU A 94 3.85 -2.91 10.03
C LEU A 94 5.23 -3.50 9.75
N ALA A 95 5.98 -2.92 8.81
CA ALA A 95 7.33 -3.37 8.48
C ALA A 95 8.31 -3.17 9.64
N ALA A 96 8.20 -2.06 10.37
CA ALA A 96 9.03 -1.78 11.55
C ALA A 96 8.67 -2.63 12.77
N GLY A 97 7.57 -3.40 12.72
CA GLY A 97 7.07 -4.20 13.84
C GLY A 97 6.40 -3.37 14.94
N GLU A 98 6.08 -2.10 14.66
CA GLU A 98 5.39 -1.19 15.59
C GLU A 98 3.87 -1.42 15.48
N VAL A 99 3.43 -2.63 15.85
CA VAL A 99 2.02 -3.07 15.71
C VAL A 99 1.21 -2.96 17.00
N LYS A 100 1.80 -2.43 18.07
CA LYS A 100 1.18 -2.40 19.42
C LYS A 100 -0.14 -1.64 19.48
N ASP A 101 -0.31 -0.64 18.61
CA ASP A 101 -1.51 0.18 18.53
C ASP A 101 -2.52 -0.33 17.48
N TYR A 102 -2.22 -1.42 16.77
CA TYR A 102 -3.11 -2.00 15.77
C TYR A 102 -3.97 -3.12 16.39
N ALA A 103 -5.28 -2.96 16.30
CA ALA A 103 -6.22 -4.07 16.42
C ALA A 103 -6.41 -4.67 15.03
N ILE A 104 -5.85 -5.85 14.80
CA ILE A 104 -5.99 -6.58 13.53
C ILE A 104 -7.01 -7.68 13.75
N GLU A 105 -8.16 -7.54 13.09
CA GLU A 105 -9.17 -8.58 13.01
C GLU A 105 -9.07 -9.27 11.64
N ILE A 106 -9.11 -10.60 11.64
CA ILE A 106 -9.02 -11.40 10.43
C ILE A 106 -10.34 -12.12 10.24
N GLU A 107 -11.06 -11.77 9.19
CA GLU A 107 -12.29 -12.45 8.80
C GLU A 107 -12.01 -13.59 7.82
N GLY A 108 -12.69 -14.73 7.99
CA GLY A 108 -12.57 -15.89 7.09
C GLY A 108 -11.34 -16.77 7.34
N LEU A 109 -10.63 -16.59 8.46
CA LEU A 109 -9.45 -17.40 8.81
C LEU A 109 -9.80 -18.89 8.95
N ASP A 110 -10.93 -19.20 9.60
CA ASP A 110 -11.39 -20.59 9.79
C ASP A 110 -11.66 -21.28 8.44
N THR A 111 -12.25 -20.56 7.49
CA THR A 111 -12.50 -21.05 6.13
C THR A 111 -11.19 -21.34 5.41
N LEU A 112 -10.21 -20.44 5.52
CA LEU A 112 -8.88 -20.65 4.93
C LEU A 112 -8.19 -21.88 5.54
N GLN A 113 -8.21 -22.02 6.87
CA GLN A 113 -7.62 -23.16 7.55
C GLN A 113 -8.27 -24.49 7.16
N ALA A 114 -9.61 -24.53 7.05
CA ALA A 114 -10.33 -25.71 6.60
C ALA A 114 -9.92 -26.12 5.17
N LEU A 115 -9.84 -25.16 4.24
CA LEU A 115 -9.42 -25.41 2.86
C LEU A 115 -7.95 -25.89 2.76
N LEU A 116 -7.07 -25.36 3.61
CA LEU A 116 -5.68 -25.80 3.67
C LEU A 116 -5.55 -27.22 4.25
N ALA A 117 -6.39 -27.58 5.23
CA ALA A 117 -6.41 -28.91 5.82
C ALA A 117 -6.82 -30.02 4.82
N GLU A 118 -7.52 -29.67 3.73
CA GLU A 118 -7.84 -30.60 2.63
C GLU A 118 -6.60 -30.97 1.78
N GLY A 119 -5.46 -30.31 1.95
CA GLY A 119 -4.21 -30.62 1.26
C GLY A 119 -4.18 -30.23 -0.23
N ARG A 120 -5.16 -29.47 -0.70
CA ARG A 120 -5.29 -29.05 -2.12
C ARG A 120 -4.62 -27.71 -2.43
N GLY A 121 -4.20 -26.97 -1.40
CA GLY A 121 -3.76 -25.59 -1.51
C GLY A 121 -4.90 -24.64 -1.89
N CYS A 122 -4.64 -23.34 -1.90
CA CYS A 122 -5.62 -22.33 -2.28
C CYS A 122 -4.95 -21.16 -3.03
N LEU A 123 -5.69 -20.53 -3.94
CA LEU A 123 -5.27 -19.29 -4.58
C LEU A 123 -5.97 -18.11 -3.92
N LEU A 124 -5.20 -17.23 -3.28
CA LEU A 124 -5.69 -15.98 -2.73
C LEU A 124 -5.58 -14.87 -3.78
N LEU A 125 -6.72 -14.30 -4.17
CA LEU A 125 -6.77 -13.19 -5.12
C LEU A 125 -6.89 -11.87 -4.36
N GLY A 126 -5.84 -11.05 -4.43
CA GLY A 126 -5.80 -9.71 -3.85
C GLY A 126 -5.96 -8.61 -4.91
N ALA A 127 -6.50 -7.46 -4.49
CA ALA A 127 -6.43 -6.22 -5.26
C ALA A 127 -5.29 -5.34 -4.74
N HIS A 128 -4.86 -4.34 -5.53
CA HIS A 128 -3.94 -3.27 -5.05
C HIS A 128 -4.69 -2.32 -4.10
N PHE A 129 -5.18 -2.86 -2.99
CA PHE A 129 -5.99 -2.17 -2.01
C PHE A 129 -5.47 -2.49 -0.61
N GLY A 130 -5.19 -1.47 0.18
CA GLY A 130 -4.60 -1.63 1.51
C GLY A 130 -3.14 -2.07 1.49
N SER A 131 -2.72 -2.76 2.55
CA SER A 131 -1.34 -3.19 2.78
C SER A 131 -1.23 -4.71 2.69
N PHE A 132 -0.36 -5.19 1.79
CA PHE A 132 -0.01 -6.62 1.74
C PHE A 132 0.83 -7.05 2.95
N GLU A 133 1.52 -6.11 3.61
CA GLU A 133 2.25 -6.34 4.86
C GLU A 133 1.32 -6.78 5.99
N ALA A 134 0.02 -6.41 5.94
CA ALA A 134 -0.96 -6.87 6.91
C ALA A 134 -1.24 -8.38 6.80
N LEU A 135 -0.99 -9.03 5.65
CA LEU A 135 -1.10 -10.49 5.52
C LEU A 135 -0.15 -11.24 6.45
N ARG A 136 0.93 -10.59 6.91
CA ARG A 136 1.80 -11.17 7.93
C ARG A 136 1.06 -11.44 9.23
N ALA A 137 0.06 -10.63 9.57
CA ALA A 137 -0.76 -10.85 10.75
C ALA A 137 -1.52 -12.20 10.68
N VAL A 138 -1.82 -12.70 9.47
CA VAL A 138 -2.42 -14.04 9.27
C VAL A 138 -1.45 -15.14 9.67
N ALA A 139 -0.17 -15.00 9.32
CA ALA A 139 0.87 -15.93 9.74
C ALA A 139 1.10 -15.87 11.26
N ASP A 140 1.19 -14.65 11.82
CA ASP A 140 1.36 -14.45 13.26
C ASP A 140 0.14 -14.95 14.07
N ALA A 141 -1.07 -14.96 13.48
CA ALA A 141 -2.30 -15.51 14.07
C ALA A 141 -2.39 -17.05 14.03
N GLY A 142 -1.31 -17.74 13.66
CA GLY A 142 -1.23 -19.21 13.73
C GLY A 142 -1.72 -19.96 12.50
N CYS A 143 -1.87 -19.29 11.36
CA CYS A 143 -2.08 -19.95 10.08
C CYS A 143 -0.74 -20.09 9.35
N PRO A 144 -0.11 -21.29 9.32
CA PRO A 144 1.18 -21.49 8.67
C PRO A 144 0.99 -21.49 7.15
N VAL A 145 0.80 -20.32 6.56
CA VAL A 145 0.71 -20.13 5.12
C VAL A 145 2.04 -19.60 4.63
N GLU A 146 2.71 -20.37 3.78
CA GLU A 146 3.80 -19.86 2.96
C GLU A 146 3.17 -19.01 1.84
N VAL A 147 3.11 -17.70 2.06
CA VAL A 147 2.45 -16.76 1.13
C VAL A 147 3.45 -16.35 0.05
N ALA A 148 3.42 -16.99 -1.11
CA ALA A 148 4.18 -16.54 -2.28
C ALA A 148 3.47 -15.34 -2.94
N VAL A 149 4.10 -14.16 -2.94
CA VAL A 149 3.55 -12.94 -3.53
C VAL A 149 4.15 -12.69 -4.91
N LEU A 150 3.35 -12.88 -5.96
CA LEU A 150 3.74 -12.49 -7.31
C LEU A 150 3.48 -10.99 -7.55
N MET A 151 4.55 -10.19 -7.67
CA MET A 151 4.45 -8.74 -7.88
C MET A 151 5.28 -8.28 -9.09
N HIS A 152 4.76 -7.31 -9.85
CA HIS A 152 5.52 -6.67 -10.93
C HIS A 152 6.43 -5.57 -10.36
N GLU A 153 7.74 -5.82 -10.34
CA GLU A 153 8.70 -5.02 -9.54
C GLU A 153 9.27 -3.78 -10.25
N ALA A 154 9.03 -3.62 -11.55
CA ALA A 154 9.76 -2.67 -12.40
C ALA A 154 9.65 -1.19 -11.97
N ASN A 155 8.60 -0.81 -11.22
CA ASN A 155 8.35 0.57 -10.78
C ASN A 155 8.48 0.82 -9.28
N ALA A 156 8.92 -0.17 -8.48
CA ALA A 156 8.89 -0.08 -7.02
C ALA A 156 10.19 -0.57 -6.32
N ALA A 157 11.29 -0.74 -7.07
CA ALA A 157 12.49 -1.41 -6.60
C ALA A 157 13.12 -0.77 -5.34
N ARG A 158 13.10 0.56 -5.21
CA ARG A 158 13.65 1.25 -4.03
C ARG A 158 12.78 1.07 -2.79
N VAL A 159 11.47 1.17 -2.97
CA VAL A 159 10.51 0.96 -1.88
C VAL A 159 10.59 -0.48 -1.38
N LYS A 160 10.70 -1.45 -2.30
CA LYS A 160 10.92 -2.86 -1.97
C LYS A 160 12.20 -3.07 -1.16
N ALA A 161 13.34 -2.56 -1.64
CA ALA A 161 14.63 -2.70 -0.96
C ALA A 161 14.61 -2.11 0.48
N PHE A 162 13.92 -0.99 0.67
CA PHE A 162 13.74 -0.39 1.99
C PHE A 162 12.89 -1.26 2.93
N PHE A 163 11.76 -1.79 2.45
CA PHE A 163 10.92 -2.69 3.24
C PHE A 163 11.59 -4.02 3.55
N ASP A 164 12.38 -4.57 2.63
CA ASP A 164 13.16 -5.78 2.85
C ASP A 164 14.26 -5.56 3.91
N ALA A 165 14.91 -4.39 3.90
CA ALA A 165 15.92 -4.03 4.91
C ALA A 165 15.33 -3.87 6.33
N ILE A 166 14.08 -3.39 6.45
CA ILE A 166 13.42 -3.17 7.74
C ILE A 166 12.74 -4.46 8.25
N GLY A 167 12.19 -5.28 7.35
CA GLY A 167 11.50 -6.52 7.70
C GLY A 167 12.41 -7.64 8.23
N GLY A 168 13.73 -7.57 7.96
CA GLY A 168 14.73 -8.54 8.41
C GLY A 168 14.64 -9.93 7.74
N PRO A 169 15.44 -10.92 8.18
CA PRO A 169 15.52 -12.26 7.54
C PRO A 169 14.19 -13.05 7.57
N ARG A 170 13.22 -12.64 8.38
CA ARG A 170 11.87 -13.23 8.44
C ARG A 170 11.00 -12.91 7.21
N ARG A 171 11.35 -11.90 6.40
CA ARG A 171 10.65 -11.55 5.15
C ARG A 171 11.23 -12.29 3.93
N ALA A 172 12.51 -12.67 3.97
CA ALA A 172 13.19 -13.38 2.89
C ALA A 172 12.79 -14.85 2.74
N ALA A 173 12.16 -15.44 3.76
CA ALA A 173 11.63 -16.81 3.72
C ALA A 173 10.15 -16.88 3.25
N ALA A 174 9.55 -15.73 2.92
CA ALA A 174 8.14 -15.62 2.51
C ALA A 174 8.00 -14.99 1.10
N ILE A 175 9.06 -15.00 0.30
CA ILE A 175 9.08 -14.59 -1.11
C ILE A 175 9.83 -15.65 -1.91
#